data_AF-A0A7V2Z2K5-F1
#
_entry.id   AF-A0A7V2Z2K5-F1
#
_cell.length_a   1.000
_cell.length_b   1.000
_cell.length_c   1.000
_cell.angle_alpha   90.00
_cell.angle_beta   90.00
_cell.angle_gamma   90.00
#
_symmetry.space_group_name_H-M   'P 1'
#
loop_
_entity.id
_entity.type
_entity.pdbx_description
1 polymer ?
#
loop_
_entity_poly.entity_id
_entity_poly.type
_entity_poly.pdbx_seq_one_letter_code
_entity_poly.pdbx_strand_id
1 'polypeptide(L)'
;HWRAQGGGARRRLKIMAEARDLAEVRQALDAGADYIMLDNMPPSTVRKALTIIAGKVPVEISGGVTVARARRFARFGIDRISVGALTHSAPAFDCSLKYISVEGAGRPG
;
A
#
# COMPACT_ATOMS: atom_id res chain seq x y z
N HIS A 1 -19.69 7.26 -2.12
CA HIS A 1 -20.12 8.62 -1.75
C HIS A 1 -19.64 8.93 -0.33
N TRP A 2 -18.58 9.75 -0.17
CA TRP A 2 -18.17 10.28 1.13
C TRP A 2 -18.36 11.80 1.11
N ARG A 3 -19.20 12.33 1.99
CA ARG A 3 -19.31 13.77 2.26
C ARG A 3 -18.58 14.07 3.55
N ALA A 4 -17.54 14.89 3.47
CA ALA A 4 -17.03 15.64 4.61
C ALA A 4 -17.60 17.06 4.52
N GLN A 5 -18.26 17.53 5.57
CA GLN A 5 -18.52 18.96 5.79
C GLN A 5 -18.00 19.33 7.17
N GLY A 6 -17.27 20.45 7.25
CA GLY A 6 -17.01 21.17 8.49
C GLY A 6 -15.58 21.71 8.68
N GLY A 7 -15.38 22.98 8.31
CA GLY A 7 -14.62 23.96 9.11
C GLY A 7 -13.10 24.11 8.92
N GLY A 8 -12.70 25.28 8.40
CA GLY A 8 -11.41 25.95 8.68
C GLY A 8 -10.19 25.47 7.87
N ALA A 9 -9.64 26.37 7.04
CA ALA A 9 -8.46 26.12 6.22
C ALA A 9 -7.16 25.98 7.04
N ARG A 10 -6.96 24.81 7.64
CA ARG A 10 -5.65 24.12 7.64
C ARG A 10 -5.80 23.01 6.63
N ARG A 11 -4.85 22.79 5.71
CA ARG A 11 -4.83 21.53 4.94
C ARG A 11 -4.75 20.42 5.99
N ARG A 12 -5.87 19.73 6.29
CA ARG A 12 -5.90 18.60 7.23
C ARG A 12 -5.00 17.52 6.64
N LEU A 13 -3.76 17.47 7.12
CA LEU A 13 -2.91 16.32 6.90
C LEU A 13 -3.60 15.12 7.53
N LYS A 14 -3.82 14.09 6.74
CA LYS A 14 -4.33 12.81 7.23
C LYS A 14 -3.24 12.16 8.08
N ILE A 15 -3.62 11.68 9.25
CA ILE A 15 -2.72 11.01 10.18
C ILE A 15 -2.94 9.51 10.09
N MET A 16 -1.86 8.77 9.85
CA MET A 16 -1.84 7.31 9.90
C MET A 16 -1.17 6.85 11.18
N ALA A 17 -1.83 5.94 11.90
CA ALA A 17 -1.24 5.26 13.04
C ALA A 17 -0.76 3.87 12.61
N GLU A 18 0.50 3.56 12.93
CA GLU A 18 1.05 2.21 12.80
C GLU A 18 0.76 1.43 14.08
N ALA A 19 0.27 0.21 13.93
CA ALA A 19 -0.05 -0.69 15.03
C ALA A 19 0.59 -2.05 14.82
N ARG A 20 1.18 -2.60 15.87
CA ARG A 20 1.91 -3.88 15.92
C ARG A 20 1.12 -4.97 16.66
N ASP A 21 0.09 -4.58 17.40
CA ASP A 21 -0.85 -5.49 18.04
C ASP A 21 -2.29 -4.95 18.12
N LEU A 22 -3.20 -5.73 18.69
CA LEU A 22 -4.62 -5.37 18.80
C LEU A 22 -4.89 -4.28 19.86
N ALA A 23 -3.99 -4.05 20.81
CA ALA A 23 -4.13 -2.99 21.79
C ALA A 23 -3.82 -1.64 21.14
N GLU A 24 -2.74 -1.57 20.36
CA GLU A 24 -2.38 -0.38 19.57
C GLU A 24 -3.46 -0.03 18.54
N VAL A 25 -4.12 -1.03 17.93
CA VAL A 25 -5.29 -0.79 17.05
C VAL A 25 -6.42 -0.05 17.79
N ARG A 26 -6.72 -0.44 19.03
CA ARG A 26 -7.76 0.22 19.83
C ARG A 26 -7.35 1.64 20.20
N GLN A 27 -6.10 1.82 20.63
CA GLN A 27 -5.54 3.13 20.94
C GLN A 27 -5.58 4.08 19.72
N ALA A 28 -5.26 3.58 18.53
CA ALA A 28 -5.33 4.36 17.30
C ALA A 28 -6.75 4.80 16.96
N LEU A 29 -7.74 3.93 17.16
CA LEU A 29 -9.16 4.28 16.99
C LEU A 29 -9.61 5.32 18.01
N ASP A 30 -9.25 5.14 19.28
CA ASP A 30 -9.63 6.05 20.37
C ASP A 30 -8.98 7.43 20.19
N ALA A 31 -7.76 7.48 19.64
CA ALA A 31 -7.04 8.70 19.30
C ALA A 31 -7.59 9.40 18.02
N GLY A 32 -8.49 8.77 17.27
CA GLY A 32 -9.10 9.35 16.08
C GLY A 32 -8.17 9.38 14.86
N ALA A 33 -7.31 8.37 14.68
CA ALA A 33 -6.48 8.25 13.48
C ALA A 33 -7.33 8.21 12.20
N ASP A 34 -6.86 8.85 11.12
CA ASP A 34 -7.57 8.81 9.82
C ASP A 34 -7.37 7.46 9.09
N TYR A 35 -6.28 6.75 9.39
CA TYR A 35 -5.86 5.47 8.82
C TYR A 35 -5.15 4.61 9.86
N ILE A 36 -5.25 3.30 9.73
CA ILE A 36 -4.48 2.35 10.55
C ILE A 36 -3.67 1.43 9.63
N MET A 37 -2.36 1.39 9.85
CA MET A 37 -1.45 0.43 9.24
C MET A 37 -1.16 -0.69 10.23
N LEU A 38 -1.43 -1.93 9.84
CA LEU A 38 -1.10 -3.13 10.63
C LEU A 38 0.28 -3.62 10.20
N ASP A 39 1.29 -3.40 11.06
CA ASP A 39 2.66 -3.76 10.76
C ASP A 39 2.98 -5.21 11.16
N ASN A 40 3.44 -5.98 10.16
CA ASN A 40 3.92 -7.36 10.27
C ASN A 40 3.02 -8.35 11.04
N MET A 41 1.73 -8.04 11.18
CA MET A 41 0.80 -8.89 11.93
C MET A 41 0.52 -10.21 11.19
N PRO A 42 0.37 -11.33 11.91
CA PRO A 42 -0.04 -12.58 11.29
C PRO A 42 -1.50 -12.51 10.83
N PRO A 43 -1.90 -13.29 9.81
CA PRO A 43 -3.24 -13.23 9.22
C PRO A 43 -4.41 -13.42 10.19
N SER A 44 -4.22 -14.20 11.26
CA SER A 44 -5.23 -14.38 12.32
C SER A 44 -5.44 -13.10 13.13
N THR A 45 -4.36 -12.39 13.47
CA THR A 45 -4.41 -11.10 14.17
C THR A 45 -4.99 -10.03 13.26
N VAL A 46 -4.61 -9.98 11.97
CA VAL A 46 -5.20 -9.03 11.01
C VAL A 46 -6.72 -9.18 10.93
N ARG A 47 -7.26 -10.41 10.87
CA ARG A 47 -8.72 -10.61 10.87
C ARG A 47 -9.38 -10.05 12.14
N LYS A 48 -8.77 -10.28 13.32
CA LYS A 48 -9.26 -9.72 14.58
C LYS A 48 -9.20 -8.20 14.59
N ALA A 49 -8.12 -7.61 14.07
CA ALA A 49 -7.98 -6.16 13.94
C ALA A 49 -9.07 -5.58 13.04
N LEU A 50 -9.36 -6.20 11.90
CA LEU A 50 -10.45 -5.77 11.01
C LEU A 50 -11.82 -5.83 11.70
N THR A 51 -12.08 -6.85 12.52
CA THR A 51 -13.29 -6.91 13.35
C THR A 51 -13.36 -5.77 14.36
N ILE A 52 -12.23 -5.40 14.99
CA ILE A 52 -12.17 -4.27 15.94
C ILE A 52 -12.40 -2.93 15.22
N ILE A 53 -11.75 -2.74 14.07
CA ILE A 53 -11.83 -1.52 13.27
C ILE A 53 -13.23 -1.34 12.67
N ALA A 54 -13.88 -2.45 12.30
CA ALA A 54 -15.27 -2.49 11.82
C ALA A 54 -15.56 -1.47 10.70
N GLY A 55 -14.59 -1.24 9.81
CA GLY A 55 -14.71 -0.31 8.68
C GLY A 55 -14.77 1.17 9.06
N LYS A 56 -14.47 1.55 10.32
CA LYS A 56 -14.48 2.95 10.78
C LYS A 56 -13.44 3.81 10.08
N VAL A 57 -12.28 3.22 9.78
CA VAL A 57 -11.15 3.86 9.10
C VAL A 57 -10.54 2.90 8.09
N PRO A 58 -9.91 3.39 7.01
CA PRO A 58 -9.23 2.54 6.05
C PRO A 58 -8.01 1.84 6.67
N VAL A 59 -7.74 0.63 6.19
CA VAL A 59 -6.70 -0.25 6.73
C VAL A 59 -5.64 -0.58 5.68
N GLU A 60 -4.39 -0.47 6.10
CA GLU A 60 -3.22 -0.87 5.32
C GLU A 60 -2.49 -2.05 6.00
N ILE A 61 -1.95 -2.97 5.22
CA ILE A 61 -1.04 -4.03 5.69
C ILE A 61 0.39 -3.70 5.25
N SER A 62 1.34 -3.79 6.17
CA SER A 62 2.77 -3.61 5.90
C SER A 62 3.63 -4.71 6.54
N GLY A 63 4.94 -4.67 6.29
CA GLY A 63 5.93 -5.57 6.87
C GLY A 63 6.11 -6.89 6.13
N GLY A 64 7.26 -7.07 5.47
CA GLY A 64 7.70 -8.35 4.91
C GLY A 64 6.71 -9.01 3.93
N VAL A 65 5.92 -8.20 3.20
CA VAL A 65 4.84 -8.73 2.36
C VAL A 65 5.40 -9.31 1.07
N THR A 66 5.25 -10.63 0.91
CA THR A 66 5.48 -11.33 -0.36
C THR A 66 4.21 -11.33 -1.22
N VAL A 67 4.32 -11.60 -2.53
CA VAL A 67 3.14 -11.73 -3.43
C VAL A 67 2.12 -12.75 -2.90
N ALA A 68 2.60 -13.85 -2.32
CA ALA A 68 1.74 -14.87 -1.71
C ALA A 68 0.98 -14.33 -0.49
N ARG A 69 1.67 -13.59 0.40
CA ARG A 69 1.03 -12.91 1.55
C ARG A 69 0.04 -11.85 1.08
N ALA A 70 0.40 -11.05 0.07
CA ALA A 70 -0.47 -10.01 -0.49
C ALA A 70 -1.80 -10.59 -0.99
N ARG A 71 -1.76 -11.68 -1.77
CA ARG A 71 -2.97 -12.40 -2.23
C ARG A 71 -3.83 -12.90 -1.08
N ARG A 72 -3.23 -13.32 0.04
CA ARG A 72 -3.96 -13.76 1.23
C ARG A 72 -4.68 -12.60 1.90
N PHE A 73 -4.00 -11.47 2.09
CA PHE A 73 -4.58 -10.28 2.72
C PHE A 73 -5.64 -9.59 1.85
N ALA A 74 -5.48 -9.59 0.52
CA ALA A 74 -6.47 -9.03 -0.41
C ALA A 74 -7.88 -9.64 -0.22
N ARG A 75 -7.98 -10.88 0.24
CA ARG A 75 -9.26 -11.55 0.53
C ARG A 75 -9.93 -11.11 1.83
N PHE A 76 -9.27 -10.28 2.64
CA PHE A 76 -9.79 -9.85 3.94
C PHE A 76 -10.57 -8.53 3.87
N GLY A 77 -10.65 -7.90 2.69
CA GLY A 77 -11.34 -6.62 2.53
C GLY A 77 -10.54 -5.42 3.05
N ILE A 78 -9.20 -5.51 3.03
CA ILE A 78 -8.27 -4.41 3.33
C ILE A 78 -8.17 -3.42 2.16
N ASP A 79 -7.93 -2.15 2.45
CA ASP A 79 -7.86 -1.09 1.43
C ASP A 79 -6.52 -1.05 0.70
N ARG A 80 -5.43 -1.34 1.41
CA ARG A 80 -4.05 -1.17 0.89
C ARG A 80 -3.08 -2.22 1.40
N ILE A 81 -2.06 -2.48 0.59
CA ILE A 81 -0.90 -3.29 0.95
C ILE A 81 0.35 -2.53 0.52
N SER A 82 1.24 -2.27 1.47
CA SER A 82 2.56 -1.70 1.18
C SER A 82 3.59 -2.80 1.01
N VAL A 83 4.34 -2.75 -0.10
CA VAL A 83 5.33 -3.76 -0.49
C VAL A 83 6.67 -3.07 -0.82
N GLY A 84 7.54 -2.94 0.18
CA GLY A 84 8.85 -2.29 0.00
C GLY A 84 9.77 -2.99 -1.01
N ALA A 85 9.59 -4.30 -1.23
CA ALA A 85 10.37 -5.05 -2.21
C ALA A 85 10.21 -4.54 -3.65
N LEU A 86 9.12 -3.81 -3.96
CA LEU A 86 8.90 -3.21 -5.27
C LEU A 86 9.89 -2.09 -5.61
N THR A 87 10.55 -1.49 -4.62
CA THR A 87 11.50 -0.39 -4.84
C THR A 87 12.94 -0.76 -4.49
N HIS A 88 13.16 -1.45 -3.36
CA HIS A 88 14.52 -1.79 -2.91
C HIS A 88 15.03 -3.13 -3.46
N SER A 89 14.15 -3.98 -4.01
CA SER A 89 14.52 -5.36 -4.38
C SER A 89 13.82 -5.86 -5.63
N ALA A 90 13.39 -4.95 -6.51
CA ALA A 90 12.79 -5.32 -7.78
C ALA A 90 13.88 -5.91 -8.71
N PRO A 91 13.64 -7.08 -9.33
CA PRO A 91 14.57 -7.63 -10.30
C PRO A 91 14.69 -6.70 -11.52
N ALA A 92 15.91 -6.54 -12.03
CA ALA A 92 16.15 -5.79 -13.25
C ALA A 92 15.46 -6.51 -14.43
N PHE A 93 14.81 -5.72 -15.29
CA PHE A 93 14.28 -6.23 -16.55
C PHE A 93 15.44 -6.40 -17.55
N ASP A 94 15.55 -7.59 -18.12
CA ASP A 94 16.56 -7.89 -19.13
C ASP A 94 16.11 -7.39 -20.50
N CYS A 95 16.86 -6.44 -21.07
CA CYS A 95 16.58 -5.89 -22.39
C CYS A 95 17.86 -5.57 -23.18
N SER A 96 17.80 -5.79 -24.49
CA SER A 96 18.90 -5.51 -25.43
C SER A 96 18.42 -4.63 -26.58
N LEU A 97 19.20 -3.62 -26.95
CA LEU A 97 18.98 -2.81 -28.15
C LEU A 97 19.78 -3.40 -29.32
N LYS A 98 19.10 -3.75 -30.42
CA LYS A 98 19.75 -4.06 -31.69
C LYS A 98 19.57 -2.91 -32.66
N TYR A 99 20.66 -2.23 -32.99
CA TYR A 99 20.66 -1.22 -34.04
C TYR A 99 20.90 -1.87 -35.41
N ILE A 100 20.11 -1.49 -36.41
CA ILE A 100 20.28 -1.93 -37.80
C ILE A 100 20.49 -0.66 -38.64
N SER A 101 21.71 -0.47 -39.13
CA SER A 101 21.98 0.55 -40.14
C SER A 101 21.40 0.12 -41.48
N VAL A 102 20.73 1.04 -42.16
CA VAL A 102 20.38 0.89 -43.58
C VAL A 102 21.43 1.66 -44.38
N GLU A 103 22.36 0.96 -45.02
CA GLU A 103 23.20 1.56 -46.07
C GLU A 103 22.47 1.47 -47.42
N GLY A 104 22.30 2.61 -48.10
CA GLY A 104 21.96 2.63 -49.53
C GLY A 104 20.78 3.52 -49.92
N ALA A 105 21.02 4.82 -50.07
CA ALA A 105 20.45 5.60 -51.16
C ALA A 105 21.57 6.48 -51.72
N GLY A 106 22.41 5.88 -52.57
CA GLY A 106 23.40 6.62 -53.34
C GLY A 106 22.68 7.75 -54.08
N ARG A 107 23.17 8.99 -53.91
CA ARG A 107 22.67 10.15 -54.66
C ARG A 107 22.75 9.84 -56.17
N PRO A 108 21.67 10.01 -56.94
CA PRO A 108 21.79 10.00 -58.39
C PRO A 108 22.64 11.21 -58.82
N GLY A 109 23.69 10.94 -59.59
CA GLY A 109 24.52 11.94 -60.27
C GLY A 109 23.89 12.42 -61.56
#